data_AF-A0A3A1YTF6-F1
#
_entry.id   AF-A0A3A1YTF6-F1
#
_cell.length_a   1.000
_cell.length_b   1.000
_cell.length_c   1.000
_cell.angle_alpha   90.00
_cell.angle_beta   90.00
_cell.angle_gamma   90.00
#
_symmetry.space_group_name_H-M   'P 1'
#
loop_
_entity.id
_entity.type
_entity.pdbx_description
1 polymer ?
#
loop_
_entity_poly.entity_id
_entity_poly.type
_entity_poly.pdbx_seq_one_letter_code
_entity_poly.pdbx_strand_id
1 'polypeptide(L)'
;MTSSIAQAAYNSRANVEYRLQHAYQAHKTLLTNTHNALTKFEQVLVYQTTLSMQHYFFSLSSMLNNELHPIIARNRYSNTAADAVYTFAQTCNSLPAGRSARNSRNFPQWDKFCAPFKTISASFTSLNQFKSLLVYTQFLSYSSLQKQNRLGNGELSTLRFYQSVMTRVHKNQSTVNDLGFTYSALPAANTTSGIRLIRQINRYLASRNLPTTVIKDPRT
;
A
#
# COMPACT_ATOMS: atom_id res chain seq x y z
N MET A 1 27.18 21.95 22.85
CA MET A 1 26.02 22.16 21.94
C MET A 1 25.44 20.86 21.34
N THR A 2 25.88 19.68 21.76
CA THR A 2 25.42 18.37 21.24
C THR A 2 24.15 17.81 21.91
N SER A 3 23.67 18.40 23.00
CA SER A 3 22.53 17.88 23.78
C SER A 3 21.15 18.23 23.20
N SER A 4 20.99 19.34 22.48
CA SER A 4 19.68 19.78 21.96
C SER A 4 19.20 18.96 20.76
N ILE A 5 20.10 18.54 19.87
CA ILE A 5 19.79 17.75 18.68
C ILE A 5 19.40 16.32 19.06
N ALA A 6 20.13 15.70 19.99
CA ALA A 6 19.82 14.36 20.49
C ALA A 6 18.48 14.33 21.24
N GLN A 7 18.20 15.35 22.06
CA GLN A 7 16.91 15.47 22.76
C GLN A 7 15.75 15.73 21.80
N ALA A 8 15.94 16.57 20.79
CA ALA A 8 14.92 16.82 19.75
C ALA A 8 14.65 15.55 18.93
N ALA A 9 15.69 14.80 18.56
CA ALA A 9 15.55 13.51 17.89
C ALA A 9 14.81 12.48 18.77
N TYR A 10 15.12 12.41 20.06
CA TYR A 10 14.42 11.54 21.02
C TYR A 10 12.94 11.90 21.18
N ASN A 11 12.62 13.18 21.38
CA ASN A 11 11.24 13.66 21.53
C ASN A 11 10.43 13.42 20.24
N SER A 12 11.05 13.59 19.07
CA SER A 12 10.42 13.28 17.78
C SER A 12 10.10 11.78 17.64
N ARG A 13 11.00 10.91 18.11
CA ARG A 13 10.84 9.46 18.09
C ARG A 13 9.71 9.00 19.01
N ALA A 14 9.68 9.48 20.26
CA ALA A 14 8.65 9.11 21.23
C ALA A 14 7.24 9.47 20.72
N ASN A 15 7.10 10.64 20.07
CA ASN A 15 5.85 11.06 19.44
C ASN A 15 5.43 10.14 18.28
N VAL A 16 6.38 9.65 17.47
CA VAL A 16 6.08 8.69 16.40
C VAL A 16 5.63 7.35 16.98
N GLU A 17 6.36 6.82 17.97
CA GLU A 17 6.05 5.53 18.61
C GLU A 17 4.69 5.58 19.33
N TYR A 18 4.33 6.71 19.97
CA TYR A 18 3.00 6.92 20.54
C TYR A 18 1.88 6.87 19.49
N ARG A 19 2.07 7.52 18.33
CA ARG A 19 1.09 7.48 17.23
C ARG A 19 0.93 6.07 16.66
N LEU A 20 2.04 5.35 16.49
CA LEU A 20 2.01 3.94 16.07
C LEU A 20 1.24 3.09 17.07
N GLN A 21 1.50 3.27 18.36
CA GLN A 21 0.81 2.54 19.41
C GLN A 21 -0.70 2.77 19.40
N HIS A 22 -1.13 4.03 19.32
CA HIS A 22 -2.55 4.38 19.30
C HIS A 22 -3.25 3.83 18.05
N ALA A 23 -2.65 4.01 16.87
CA ALA A 23 -3.18 3.48 15.62
C ALA A 23 -3.23 1.94 15.61
N TYR A 24 -2.20 1.29 16.16
CA TYR A 24 -2.14 -0.16 16.28
C TYR A 24 -3.25 -0.70 17.19
N GLN A 25 -3.51 -0.08 18.34
CA GLN A 25 -4.58 -0.53 19.24
C GLN A 25 -5.96 -0.36 18.61
N ALA A 26 -6.21 0.74 17.90
CA ALA A 26 -7.48 0.98 17.21
C ALA A 26 -7.77 -0.05 16.09
N HIS A 27 -6.72 -0.58 15.45
CA HIS A 27 -6.85 -1.45 14.27
C HIS A 27 -6.01 -2.74 14.37
N LYS A 28 -5.87 -3.30 15.58
CA LYS A 28 -4.91 -4.38 15.88
C LYS A 28 -4.99 -5.56 14.93
N THR A 29 -6.19 -6.11 14.74
CA THR A 29 -6.41 -7.29 13.88
C THR A 29 -6.07 -6.96 12.42
N LEU A 30 -6.62 -5.87 11.90
CA LEU A 30 -6.38 -5.39 10.53
C LEU A 30 -4.88 -5.20 10.25
N LEU A 31 -4.17 -4.50 11.13
CA LEU A 31 -2.75 -4.19 10.95
C LEU A 31 -1.88 -5.44 11.11
N THR A 32 -2.28 -6.39 11.97
CA THR A 32 -1.58 -7.66 12.11
C THR A 32 -1.72 -8.52 10.85
N ASN A 33 -2.94 -8.62 10.29
CA ASN A 33 -3.13 -9.37 9.06
C ASN A 33 -2.43 -8.71 7.87
N THR A 34 -2.51 -7.38 7.78
CA THR A 34 -1.81 -6.61 6.75
C THR A 34 -0.29 -6.79 6.84
N HIS A 35 0.27 -6.77 8.06
CA HIS A 35 1.69 -7.07 8.28
C HIS A 35 2.06 -8.46 7.73
N ASN A 36 1.23 -9.47 8.00
CA ASN A 36 1.46 -10.83 7.51
C ASN A 36 1.37 -10.91 5.98
N ALA A 37 0.39 -10.24 5.37
CA ALA A 37 0.25 -10.17 3.91
C ALA A 37 1.46 -9.51 3.25
N LEU A 38 1.93 -8.39 3.79
CA LEU A 38 3.13 -7.69 3.30
C LEU A 38 4.40 -8.52 3.49
N THR A 39 4.52 -9.24 4.61
CA THR A 39 5.66 -10.14 4.85
C THR A 39 5.68 -11.27 3.82
N LYS A 40 4.53 -11.87 3.53
CA LYS A 40 4.40 -12.89 2.47
C LYS A 40 4.73 -12.31 1.10
N PHE A 41 4.29 -11.09 0.81
CA PHE A 41 4.64 -10.40 -0.43
C PHE A 41 6.16 -10.26 -0.58
N GLU A 42 6.83 -9.72 0.44
CA GLU A 42 8.30 -9.58 0.44
C GLU A 42 9.02 -10.92 0.29
N GLN A 43 8.52 -11.99 0.92
CA GLN A 43 9.06 -13.35 0.77
C GLN A 43 8.93 -13.87 -0.67
N VAL A 44 7.80 -13.62 -1.33
CA VAL A 44 7.62 -14.01 -2.75
C VAL A 44 8.60 -13.27 -3.64
N LEU A 45 8.89 -11.99 -3.36
CA LEU A 45 9.84 -11.20 -4.15
C LEU A 45 11.27 -11.75 -4.12
N VAL A 46 11.68 -12.47 -3.07
CA VAL A 46 13.01 -13.10 -2.97
C VAL A 46 13.27 -14.05 -4.14
N TYR A 47 12.23 -14.73 -4.61
CA TYR A 47 12.32 -15.73 -5.68
C TYR A 47 12.07 -15.17 -7.09
N GLN A 48 11.81 -13.86 -7.20
CA GLN A 48 11.54 -13.20 -8.48
C GLN A 48 12.83 -12.56 -9.01
N THR A 49 13.23 -12.89 -10.22
CA THR A 49 14.45 -12.36 -10.84
C THR A 49 14.20 -10.99 -11.50
N THR A 50 13.05 -10.82 -12.16
CA THR A 50 12.62 -9.56 -12.80
C THR A 50 11.11 -9.51 -12.91
N LEU A 51 10.48 -8.41 -12.49
CA LEU A 51 9.05 -8.11 -12.67
C LEU A 51 8.88 -6.81 -13.48
N SER A 52 7.74 -6.69 -14.17
CA SER A 52 7.31 -5.39 -14.69
C SER A 52 6.73 -4.54 -13.55
N MET A 53 6.72 -3.22 -13.71
CA MET A 53 6.09 -2.31 -12.74
C MET A 53 4.63 -2.69 -12.51
N GLN A 54 3.89 -3.01 -13.58
CA GLN A 54 2.50 -3.45 -13.49
C GLN A 54 2.35 -4.74 -12.67
N HIS A 55 3.21 -5.73 -12.90
CA HIS A 55 3.15 -7.00 -12.18
C HIS A 55 3.47 -6.81 -10.69
N TYR A 56 4.45 -5.98 -10.35
CA TYR A 56 4.76 -5.65 -8.95
C TYR A 56 3.54 -5.06 -8.21
N PHE A 57 2.93 -4.02 -8.78
CA PHE A 57 1.77 -3.36 -8.15
C PHE A 57 0.55 -4.26 -8.11
N PHE A 58 0.30 -5.05 -9.16
CA PHE A 58 -0.80 -5.99 -9.17
C PHE A 58 -0.65 -7.05 -8.07
N SER A 59 0.53 -7.65 -7.92
CA SER A 59 0.82 -8.65 -6.89
C SER A 59 0.71 -8.07 -5.48
N LEU A 60 1.24 -6.86 -5.24
CA LEU A 60 1.11 -6.17 -3.96
C LEU A 60 -0.36 -5.89 -3.61
N SER A 61 -1.09 -5.25 -4.51
CA SER A 61 -2.50 -4.91 -4.29
C SER A 61 -3.39 -6.15 -4.18
N SER A 62 -3.07 -7.23 -4.89
CA SER A 62 -3.83 -8.49 -4.80
C SER A 62 -3.67 -9.14 -3.44
N MET A 63 -2.48 -9.11 -2.84
CA MET A 63 -2.29 -9.62 -1.48
C MET A 63 -3.03 -8.77 -0.45
N LEU A 64 -3.08 -7.45 -0.65
CA LEU A 64 -3.74 -6.53 0.26
C LEU A 64 -5.27 -6.54 0.12
N ASN A 65 -5.82 -6.88 -1.04
CA ASN A 65 -7.28 -6.87 -1.25
C ASN A 65 -8.03 -7.79 -0.28
N ASN A 66 -7.43 -8.90 0.17
CA ASN A 66 -8.02 -9.79 1.16
C ASN A 66 -8.18 -9.15 2.56
N GLU A 67 -7.42 -8.10 2.85
CA GLU A 67 -7.46 -7.43 4.15
C GLU A 67 -8.17 -6.08 4.07
N LEU A 68 -8.09 -5.41 2.92
CA LEU A 68 -8.53 -4.02 2.74
C LEU A 68 -9.79 -3.90 1.89
N HIS A 69 -10.54 -5.00 1.72
CA HIS A 69 -11.73 -5.10 0.86
C HIS A 69 -12.51 -3.78 0.72
N PRO A 70 -12.54 -3.17 -0.48
CA PRO A 70 -13.28 -1.93 -0.66
C PRO A 70 -14.78 -2.15 -0.47
N ILE A 71 -15.43 -1.21 0.22
CA ILE A 71 -16.87 -1.26 0.49
C ILE A 71 -17.59 -0.33 -0.48
N ILE A 72 -18.57 -0.86 -1.18
CA ILE A 72 -19.45 -0.10 -2.07
C ILE A 72 -20.87 -0.20 -1.54
N ALA A 73 -21.38 0.92 -1.02
CA ALA A 73 -22.73 1.01 -0.50
C ALA A 73 -23.44 2.17 -1.17
N ARG A 74 -24.62 1.91 -1.77
CA ARG A 74 -25.44 2.94 -2.45
C ARG A 74 -24.63 3.77 -3.47
N ASN A 75 -23.78 3.10 -4.26
CA ASN A 75 -22.85 3.73 -5.22
C ASN A 75 -21.83 4.71 -4.60
N ARG A 76 -21.56 4.61 -3.30
CA ARG A 76 -20.48 5.34 -2.64
C ARG A 76 -19.35 4.39 -2.28
N TYR A 77 -18.13 4.81 -2.60
CA TYR A 77 -16.92 4.11 -2.23
C TYR A 77 -16.49 4.48 -0.80
N SER A 78 -16.20 3.47 0.01
CA SER A 78 -15.54 3.64 1.30
C SER A 78 -14.50 2.55 1.48
N ASN A 79 -13.33 2.92 2.01
CA ASN A 79 -12.31 1.96 2.37
C ASN A 79 -11.51 2.46 3.58
N THR A 80 -12.17 2.46 4.73
CA THR A 80 -11.58 2.88 6.01
C THR A 80 -10.41 2.00 6.42
N ALA A 81 -10.39 0.74 6.01
CA ALA A 81 -9.26 -0.17 6.22
C ALA A 81 -8.01 0.31 5.46
N ALA A 82 -8.16 0.70 4.18
CA ALA A 82 -7.07 1.29 3.41
C ALA A 82 -6.59 2.63 3.99
N ASP A 83 -7.49 3.46 4.51
CA ASP A 83 -7.14 4.72 5.19
C ASP A 83 -6.26 4.47 6.42
N ALA A 84 -6.69 3.53 7.28
CA ALA A 84 -5.96 3.13 8.48
C ALA A 84 -4.58 2.56 8.13
N VAL A 85 -4.51 1.63 7.18
CA VAL A 85 -3.27 0.98 6.76
C VAL A 85 -2.30 1.94 6.10
N TYR A 86 -2.77 2.81 5.20
CA TYR A 86 -1.91 3.78 4.55
C TYR A 86 -1.36 4.79 5.56
N THR A 87 -2.20 5.30 6.47
CA THR A 87 -1.77 6.23 7.52
C THR A 87 -0.76 5.58 8.46
N PHE A 88 -0.98 4.33 8.83
CA PHE A 88 -0.04 3.55 9.62
C PHE A 88 1.30 3.37 8.89
N ALA A 89 1.28 3.03 7.60
CA ALA A 89 2.48 2.89 6.78
C ALA A 89 3.28 4.20 6.67
N GLN A 90 2.60 5.34 6.46
CA GLN A 90 3.26 6.66 6.46
C GLN A 90 3.90 6.97 7.81
N THR A 91 3.22 6.64 8.91
CA THR A 91 3.78 6.80 10.27
C THR A 91 5.00 5.90 10.47
N CYS A 92 4.95 4.65 10.01
CA CYS A 92 6.09 3.73 10.03
C CYS A 92 7.29 4.24 9.21
N ASN A 93 7.06 4.93 8.09
CA ASN A 93 8.11 5.53 7.29
C ASN A 93 8.80 6.72 8.01
N SER A 94 8.08 7.41 8.89
CA SER A 94 8.60 8.51 9.70
C SER A 94 9.45 8.06 10.91
N LEU A 95 9.52 6.75 11.18
CA LEU A 95 10.31 6.21 12.27
C LEU A 95 11.82 6.43 11.95
N PRO A 96 12.56 7.19 12.79
CA PRO A 96 13.97 7.46 12.54
C PRO A 96 14.80 6.17 12.50
N ALA A 97 15.81 6.14 11.62
CA ALA A 97 16.70 4.99 11.49
C ALA A 97 17.54 4.82 12.77
N GLY A 98 17.34 3.70 13.46
CA GLY A 98 18.06 3.38 14.69
C GLY A 98 17.21 2.48 15.58
N ARG A 99 17.84 1.55 16.31
CA ARG A 99 17.15 0.54 17.13
C ARG A 99 16.08 1.18 18.01
N SER A 100 14.81 0.80 17.83
CA SER A 100 13.70 1.03 18.75
C SER A 100 14.16 0.57 20.12
N ALA A 101 14.23 1.53 21.03
CA ALA A 101 14.61 1.26 22.40
C ALA A 101 13.57 0.29 22.97
N ARG A 102 14.08 -0.88 23.36
CA ARG A 102 13.36 -1.94 24.05
C ARG A 102 12.58 -1.35 25.23
N ASN A 103 11.30 -1.71 25.32
CA ASN A 103 10.62 -2.19 26.54
C ASN A 103 9.19 -1.67 26.63
N SER A 104 8.29 -2.34 25.92
CA SER A 104 6.94 -2.52 26.42
C SER A 104 6.60 -3.98 26.21
N ARG A 105 6.39 -4.73 27.29
CA ARG A 105 6.09 -6.18 27.25
C ARG A 105 4.87 -6.53 26.36
N ASN A 106 4.07 -5.53 25.97
CA ASN A 106 2.78 -5.70 25.30
C ASN A 106 2.73 -5.12 23.87
N PHE A 107 3.82 -4.59 23.32
CA PHE A 107 3.83 -4.03 21.96
C PHE A 107 4.97 -4.60 21.11
N PRO A 108 4.76 -4.74 19.80
CA PRO A 108 5.80 -5.24 18.91
C PRO A 108 6.99 -4.28 18.87
N GLN A 109 8.17 -4.82 18.56
CA GLN A 109 9.33 -3.99 18.23
C GLN A 109 9.01 -3.19 16.97
N TRP A 110 8.75 -1.89 17.11
CA TRP A 110 8.21 -1.05 16.02
C TRP A 110 9.08 -1.11 14.77
N ASP A 111 10.40 -1.11 14.89
CA ASP A 111 11.30 -1.27 13.74
C ASP A 111 10.97 -2.50 12.89
N LYS A 112 10.75 -3.65 13.53
CA LYS A 112 10.48 -4.92 12.85
C LYS A 112 9.06 -4.96 12.32
N PHE A 113 8.11 -4.50 13.11
CA PHE A 113 6.69 -4.51 12.73
C PHE A 113 6.42 -3.55 11.57
N CYS A 114 7.03 -2.36 11.60
CA CYS A 114 6.92 -1.35 10.55
C CYS A 114 7.68 -1.72 9.29
N ALA A 115 8.63 -2.66 9.34
CA ALA A 115 9.50 -2.93 8.21
C ALA A 115 8.71 -3.32 6.94
N PRO A 116 7.76 -4.29 6.97
CA PRO A 116 6.95 -4.61 5.80
C PRO A 116 6.02 -3.48 5.36
N PHE A 117 5.52 -2.65 6.28
CA PHE A 117 4.67 -1.50 5.95
C PHE A 117 5.39 -0.43 5.12
N LYS A 118 6.73 -0.37 5.21
CA LYS A 118 7.51 0.55 4.37
C LYS A 118 7.39 0.22 2.87
N THR A 119 7.02 -1.01 2.50
CA THR A 119 6.64 -1.36 1.12
C THR A 119 5.51 -0.50 0.60
N ILE A 120 4.48 -0.22 1.41
CA ILE A 120 3.36 0.63 1.02
C ILE A 120 3.85 2.07 0.81
N SER A 121 4.54 2.66 1.78
CA SER A 121 5.04 4.05 1.65
C SER A 121 6.06 4.21 0.51
N ALA A 122 6.84 3.16 0.21
CA ALA A 122 7.78 3.17 -0.91
C ALA A 122 7.07 3.07 -2.27
N SER A 123 5.93 2.37 -2.33
CA SER A 123 5.24 2.06 -3.58
C SER A 123 4.17 3.09 -3.95
N PHE A 124 3.55 3.77 -2.99
CA PHE A 124 2.43 4.68 -3.24
C PHE A 124 2.75 6.10 -2.79
N THR A 125 2.55 7.08 -3.67
CA THR A 125 2.82 8.50 -3.38
C THR A 125 1.65 9.22 -2.74
N SER A 126 0.44 8.65 -2.80
CA SER A 126 -0.76 9.22 -2.19
C SER A 126 -1.75 8.13 -1.78
N LEU A 127 -2.62 8.46 -0.83
CA LEU A 127 -3.75 7.62 -0.43
C LEU A 127 -4.69 7.32 -1.61
N ASN A 128 -4.92 8.31 -2.48
CA ASN A 128 -5.77 8.13 -3.66
C ASN A 128 -5.15 7.12 -4.63
N GLN A 129 -3.84 7.15 -4.84
CA GLN A 129 -3.15 6.17 -5.68
C GLN A 129 -3.23 4.77 -5.08
N PHE A 130 -3.05 4.66 -3.76
CA PHE A 130 -3.21 3.40 -3.03
C PHE A 130 -4.61 2.80 -3.19
N LYS A 131 -5.66 3.59 -2.90
CA LYS A 131 -7.06 3.19 -3.08
C LYS A 131 -7.39 2.83 -4.54
N SER A 132 -6.84 3.59 -5.49
CA SER A 132 -7.06 3.34 -6.93
C SER A 132 -6.54 2.01 -7.40
N LEU A 133 -5.39 1.57 -6.89
CA LEU A 133 -4.84 0.26 -7.24
C LEU A 133 -5.60 -0.89 -6.59
N LEU A 134 -6.07 -0.75 -5.35
CA LEU A 134 -6.95 -1.74 -4.72
C LEU A 134 -8.24 -1.93 -5.54
N VAL A 135 -8.87 -0.82 -5.95
CA VAL A 135 -10.06 -0.81 -6.82
C VAL A 135 -9.77 -1.50 -8.15
N TYR A 136 -8.66 -1.15 -8.80
CA TYR A 136 -8.28 -1.72 -10.10
C TYR A 136 -8.03 -3.23 -10.01
N THR A 137 -7.32 -3.69 -8.98
CA THR A 137 -7.08 -5.12 -8.78
C THR A 137 -8.36 -5.88 -8.47
N GLN A 138 -9.28 -5.30 -7.68
CA GLN A 138 -10.58 -5.92 -7.40
C GLN A 138 -11.44 -6.04 -8.67
N PHE A 139 -11.42 -5.00 -9.51
CA PHE A 139 -12.07 -5.02 -10.82
C PHE A 139 -11.58 -6.17 -11.70
N LEU A 140 -10.25 -6.35 -11.80
CA LEU A 140 -9.66 -7.42 -12.59
C LEU A 140 -10.03 -8.81 -12.04
N SER A 141 -10.00 -8.98 -10.72
CA SER A 141 -10.39 -10.24 -10.07
C SER A 141 -11.85 -10.61 -10.37
N TYR A 142 -12.78 -9.68 -10.18
CA TYR A 142 -14.20 -9.93 -10.48
C TYR A 142 -14.47 -10.11 -11.97
N SER A 143 -13.76 -9.37 -12.84
CA SER A 143 -13.85 -9.58 -14.29
C SER A 143 -13.40 -10.99 -14.69
N SER A 144 -12.35 -11.52 -14.04
CA SER A 144 -11.90 -12.89 -14.26
C SER A 144 -12.93 -13.93 -13.79
N LEU A 145 -13.49 -13.75 -12.59
CA LEU A 145 -14.55 -14.62 -12.07
C LEU A 145 -15.81 -14.60 -12.94
N GLN A 146 -16.17 -13.43 -13.48
CA GLN A 146 -17.29 -13.29 -14.43
C GLN A 146 -17.05 -14.13 -15.69
N LYS A 147 -15.85 -14.03 -16.29
CA LYS A 147 -15.49 -14.80 -17.49
C LYS A 147 -15.50 -16.32 -17.25
N GLN A 148 -15.27 -16.74 -16.02
CA GLN A 148 -15.32 -18.15 -15.61
C GLN A 148 -16.73 -18.61 -15.20
N ASN A 149 -17.75 -17.73 -15.26
CA ASN A 149 -19.11 -17.99 -14.74
C ASN A 149 -19.13 -18.35 -13.24
N ARG A 150 -18.19 -17.80 -12.46
CA ARG A 150 -18.04 -18.07 -11.00
C ARG A 150 -18.44 -16.88 -10.12
N LEU A 151 -18.98 -15.82 -10.73
CA LEU A 151 -19.33 -14.59 -10.02
C LEU A 151 -20.77 -14.67 -9.49
N GLY A 152 -20.96 -14.47 -8.19
CA GLY A 152 -22.29 -14.42 -7.58
C GLY A 152 -23.06 -13.14 -7.93
N ASN A 153 -24.39 -13.16 -7.75
CA ASN A 153 -25.27 -12.03 -8.06
C ASN A 153 -24.90 -10.73 -7.31
N GLY A 154 -24.46 -10.83 -6.05
CA GLY A 154 -24.00 -9.67 -5.26
C GLY A 154 -22.65 -9.12 -5.71
N GLU A 155 -21.78 -9.95 -6.27
CA GLU A 155 -20.49 -9.53 -6.81
C GLU A 155 -20.63 -8.90 -8.21
N LEU A 156 -21.68 -9.28 -8.96
CA LEU A 156 -22.00 -8.70 -10.26
C LEU A 156 -22.35 -7.21 -10.17
N SER A 157 -23.12 -6.79 -9.17
CA SER A 157 -23.44 -5.37 -8.95
C SER A 157 -22.18 -4.57 -8.62
N THR A 158 -21.29 -5.15 -7.81
CA THR A 158 -20.00 -4.58 -7.44
C THR A 158 -19.06 -4.47 -8.66
N LEU A 159 -19.05 -5.48 -9.53
CA LEU A 159 -18.29 -5.46 -10.78
C LEU A 159 -18.78 -4.36 -11.73
N ARG A 160 -20.10 -4.22 -11.92
CA ARG A 160 -20.67 -3.14 -12.73
C ARG A 160 -20.31 -1.76 -12.20
N PHE A 161 -20.30 -1.60 -10.87
CA PHE A 161 -19.80 -0.38 -10.25
C PHE A 161 -18.35 -0.11 -10.63
N TYR A 162 -17.45 -1.09 -10.46
CA TYR A 162 -16.04 -0.92 -10.84
C TYR A 162 -15.85 -0.61 -12.32
N GLN A 163 -16.62 -1.25 -13.21
CA GLN A 163 -16.64 -0.93 -14.64
C GLN A 163 -16.99 0.53 -14.90
N SER A 164 -17.97 1.08 -14.17
CA SER A 164 -18.36 2.49 -14.31
C SER A 164 -17.24 3.45 -13.88
N VAL A 165 -16.54 3.14 -12.78
CA VAL A 165 -15.38 3.90 -12.30
C VAL A 165 -14.28 3.86 -13.35
N MET A 166 -13.89 2.66 -13.78
CA MET A 166 -12.81 2.47 -14.77
C MET A 166 -13.13 3.16 -16.10
N THR A 167 -14.38 3.10 -16.57
CA THR A 167 -14.81 3.78 -17.80
C THR A 167 -14.65 5.30 -17.69
N ARG A 168 -15.04 5.90 -16.56
CA ARG A 168 -14.91 7.36 -16.33
C ARG A 168 -13.45 7.78 -16.22
N VAL A 169 -12.62 6.95 -15.58
CA VAL A 169 -11.16 7.13 -15.52
C VAL A 169 -10.55 7.16 -16.91
N HIS A 170 -10.92 6.22 -17.79
CA HIS A 170 -10.43 6.20 -19.18
C HIS A 170 -10.88 7.44 -19.98
N LYS A 171 -11.99 8.07 -19.58
CA LYS A 171 -12.48 9.33 -20.14
C LYS A 171 -11.83 10.56 -19.49
N ASN A 172 -10.72 10.40 -18.76
CA ASN A 172 -9.97 11.46 -18.06
C ASN A 172 -10.80 12.28 -17.05
N GLN A 173 -11.86 11.71 -16.48
CA GLN A 173 -12.58 12.32 -15.37
C GLN A 173 -11.83 12.01 -14.07
N SER A 174 -10.81 12.83 -13.77
CA SER A 174 -9.89 12.68 -12.62
C SER A 174 -10.58 12.72 -11.25
N THR A 175 -11.80 13.26 -11.20
CA THR A 175 -12.64 13.27 -10.01
C THR A 175 -14.01 12.72 -10.39
N VAL A 176 -14.28 11.47 -10.03
CA VAL A 176 -15.67 10.99 -9.99
C VAL A 176 -16.26 11.43 -8.65
N ASN A 177 -16.48 12.74 -8.50
CA ASN A 177 -17.01 13.33 -7.27
C ASN A 177 -18.36 12.73 -6.87
N ASP A 178 -19.14 12.23 -7.84
CA ASP A 178 -20.42 11.55 -7.61
C ASP A 178 -20.29 10.26 -6.77
N LEU A 179 -19.10 9.64 -6.72
CA LEU A 179 -18.87 8.33 -6.11
C LEU A 179 -18.05 8.40 -4.81
N GLY A 180 -17.63 9.60 -4.38
CA GLY A 180 -16.76 9.78 -3.21
C GLY A 180 -15.36 9.19 -3.38
N PHE A 181 -14.91 8.98 -4.63
CA PHE A 181 -13.63 8.36 -4.96
C PHE A 181 -12.83 9.24 -5.92
N THR A 182 -11.65 9.65 -5.49
CA THR A 182 -10.69 10.37 -6.35
C THR A 182 -9.70 9.38 -6.93
N TYR A 183 -9.75 9.18 -8.24
CA TYR A 183 -8.83 8.29 -8.92
C TYR A 183 -7.46 8.95 -9.10
N SER A 184 -6.39 8.18 -8.90
CA SER A 184 -5.02 8.61 -9.15
C SER A 184 -4.26 7.46 -9.81
N ALA A 185 -3.88 7.66 -11.08
CA ALA A 185 -3.14 6.66 -11.85
C ALA A 185 -1.72 6.45 -11.29
N LEU A 186 -1.14 5.30 -11.63
CA LEU A 186 0.31 5.14 -11.59
C LEU A 186 0.96 5.95 -12.71
N PRO A 187 2.11 6.59 -12.47
CA PRO A 187 2.89 7.16 -13.56
C PRO A 187 3.33 6.03 -14.50
N ALA A 188 3.29 6.28 -15.82
CA ALA A 188 3.74 5.30 -16.79
C ALA A 188 5.24 5.01 -16.60
N ALA A 189 5.65 3.74 -16.72
CA ALA A 189 6.98 3.27 -16.37
C ALA A 189 8.12 3.97 -17.13
N ASN A 190 7.86 4.40 -18.38
CA ASN A 190 8.82 5.08 -19.25
C ASN A 190 8.92 6.60 -19.00
N THR A 191 8.06 7.17 -18.15
CA THR A 191 8.10 8.60 -17.81
C THR A 191 9.08 8.88 -16.68
N THR A 192 9.60 10.10 -16.58
CA THR A 192 10.50 10.53 -15.50
C THR A 192 9.95 10.21 -14.11
N SER A 193 8.65 10.40 -13.90
CA SER A 193 7.97 10.07 -12.64
C SER A 193 7.91 8.56 -12.38
N GLY A 194 7.63 7.76 -13.42
CA GLY A 194 7.62 6.29 -13.32
C GLY A 194 9.00 5.73 -12.98
N ILE A 195 10.05 6.21 -13.66
CA ILE A 195 11.43 5.84 -13.39
C ILE A 195 11.84 6.21 -11.96
N ARG A 196 11.47 7.41 -11.48
CA ARG A 196 11.75 7.84 -10.11
C ARG A 196 11.12 6.89 -9.09
N LEU A 197 9.88 6.49 -9.33
CA LEU A 197 9.16 5.53 -8.50
C LEU A 197 9.82 4.14 -8.52
N ILE A 198 10.20 3.64 -9.70
CA ILE A 198 10.97 2.38 -9.85
C ILE A 198 12.25 2.42 -9.02
N ARG A 199 13.03 3.51 -9.13
CA ARG A 199 14.27 3.69 -8.36
C ARG A 199 14.03 3.80 -6.86
N GLN A 200 12.92 4.38 -6.43
CA GLN A 200 12.54 4.43 -5.02
C GLN A 200 12.24 3.03 -4.48
N ILE A 201 11.44 2.24 -5.22
CA ILE A 201 11.12 0.87 -4.86
C ILE A 201 12.38 0.00 -4.83
N ASN A 202 13.20 0.03 -5.88
CA ASN A 202 14.42 -0.78 -5.94
C ASN A 202 15.41 -0.41 -4.82
N ARG A 203 15.51 0.87 -4.43
CA ARG A 203 16.33 1.29 -3.26
C ARG A 203 15.77 0.74 -1.95
N TYR A 204 14.45 0.76 -1.78
CA TYR A 204 13.81 0.15 -0.62
C TYR A 204 14.09 -1.36 -0.56
N LEU A 205 13.88 -2.08 -1.66
CA LEU A 205 14.15 -3.53 -1.74
C LEU A 205 15.62 -3.84 -1.44
N ALA A 206 16.55 -3.06 -1.98
CA ALA A 206 17.98 -3.17 -1.68
C ALA A 206 18.28 -3.03 -0.18
N SER A 207 17.68 -2.04 0.49
CA SER A 207 17.85 -1.83 1.93
C SER A 207 17.31 -2.98 2.79
N ARG A 208 16.48 -3.85 2.21
CA ARG A 208 15.88 -5.04 2.84
C ARG A 208 16.62 -6.33 2.47
N ASN A 209 17.72 -6.25 1.72
CA ASN A 209 18.41 -7.40 1.11
C ASN A 209 17.48 -8.24 0.22
N LEU A 210 16.49 -7.60 -0.40
CA LEU A 210 15.62 -8.22 -1.40
C LEU A 210 16.23 -7.97 -2.80
N PRO A 211 15.94 -8.83 -3.80
CA PRO A 211 16.49 -8.67 -5.15
C PRO A 211 16.23 -7.26 -5.71
N THR A 212 17.29 -6.58 -6.17
CA THR A 212 17.27 -5.14 -6.48
C THR A 212 16.84 -4.81 -7.92
N THR A 213 16.61 -5.84 -8.74
CA THR A 213 16.17 -5.74 -10.14
C THR A 213 14.72 -6.19 -10.33
N VAL A 214 13.93 -6.23 -9.24
CA VAL A 214 12.54 -6.65 -9.31
C VAL A 214 11.73 -5.77 -10.24
N ILE A 215 12.02 -4.47 -10.40
CA ILE A 215 11.35 -3.69 -11.46
C ILE A 215 12.39 -3.16 -12.45
N LYS A 216 12.36 -3.68 -13.69
CA LYS A 216 13.26 -3.27 -14.78
C LYS A 216 12.99 -1.81 -15.19
N ASP A 217 14.03 -0.98 -15.26
CA ASP A 217 13.92 0.35 -15.91
C ASP A 217 13.71 0.09 -17.42
N PRO A 218 12.59 0.53 -18.01
CA PRO A 218 12.28 0.21 -19.40
C PRO A 218 13.27 0.80 -20.42
N ARG A 219 14.24 1.62 -19.97
CA ARG A 219 15.28 2.25 -20.81
C ARG A 219 16.62 1.53 -20.76
N THR A 220 16.76 0.49 -19.93
CA THR A 220 17.98 -0.33 -19.76
C THR A 220 17.70 -1.76 -20.14
#